data_AF-A0A1J3ELH1-F1
#
_entry.id   AF-A0A1J3ELH1-F1
#
_cell.length_a   1.000
_cell.length_b   1.000
_cell.length_c   1.000
_cell.angle_alpha   90.00
_cell.angle_beta   90.00
_cell.angle_gamma   90.00
#
_symmetry.space_group_name_H-M   'P 1'
#
loop_
_entity.id
_entity.type
_entity.pdbx_description
1 polymer ?
#
loop_
_entity_poly.entity_id
_entity_poly.type
_entity_poly.pdbx_seq_one_letter_code
_entity_poly.pdbx_strand_id
1 'polypeptide(L)'
;SEPECLRTCFQTCSCIACAHGLGYGCMIWNGSLVDSQELSASKMDLHVRLAHSEFKTPDRVPVIIGTSLAGGIFIVAACALLARRFVKKRRATKKGTDAEQIFERVEALAG
;
A
#
# COMPACT_ATOMS: atom_id res chain seq x y z
N SER A 1 -0.74 -25.10 -21.79
CA SER A 1 -1.16 -23.69 -21.61
C SER A 1 0.01 -22.84 -21.07
N GLU A 2 -0.11 -21.51 -20.96
CA GLU A 2 0.93 -20.65 -20.35
C GLU A 2 1.41 -21.17 -18.96
N PRO A 3 0.54 -21.43 -17.97
CA PRO A 3 0.98 -21.87 -16.64
C PRO A 3 1.70 -23.23 -16.67
N GLU A 4 1.32 -24.12 -17.58
CA GLU A 4 1.95 -25.43 -17.76
C GLU A 4 3.34 -25.31 -18.41
N CYS A 5 3.52 -24.33 -19.31
CA CYS A 5 4.81 -24.01 -19.91
C CYS A 5 5.81 -23.51 -18.86
N LEU A 6 5.37 -22.57 -18.02
CA LEU A 6 6.17 -22.07 -16.89
C LEU A 6 6.52 -23.20 -15.93
N ARG A 7 5.55 -24.04 -15.56
CA ARG A 7 5.77 -25.18 -14.67
C ARG A 7 6.85 -26.13 -15.22
N THR A 8 6.78 -26.44 -16.50
CA THR A 8 7.74 -27.35 -17.16
C THR A 8 9.15 -26.78 -17.14
N CYS A 9 9.31 -25.48 -17.42
CA CYS A 9 10.60 -24.80 -17.30
C CYS A 9 11.11 -24.81 -15.86
N PHE A 10 10.30 -24.43 -14.87
CA PHE A 10 10.75 -24.34 -13.47
C PHE A 10 11.06 -25.69 -12.83
N GLN A 11 10.49 -26.79 -13.33
CA GLN A 11 10.84 -28.15 -12.90
C GLN A 11 12.18 -28.64 -13.48
N THR A 12 12.72 -27.96 -14.49
CA THR A 12 13.94 -28.36 -15.17
C THR A 12 15.09 -27.43 -14.78
N CYS A 13 16.11 -27.96 -14.11
CA CYS A 13 17.23 -27.15 -13.61
C CYS A 13 18.02 -26.44 -14.72
N SER A 14 18.05 -26.98 -15.94
CA SER A 14 18.72 -26.36 -17.08
C SER A 14 17.90 -25.27 -17.77
N CYS A 15 16.60 -25.16 -17.51
CA CYS A 15 15.79 -24.11 -18.13
C CYS A 15 16.21 -22.73 -17.61
N ILE A 16 16.42 -21.79 -18.53
CA ILE A 16 16.74 -20.39 -18.22
C ILE A 16 15.67 -19.40 -18.72
N ALA A 17 14.83 -19.78 -19.68
CA ALA A 17 13.68 -18.97 -20.08
C ALA A 17 12.57 -19.80 -20.71
N CYS A 18 11.34 -19.27 -20.69
CA CYS A 18 10.20 -19.82 -21.42
C CYS A 18 9.26 -18.73 -21.92
N ALA A 19 8.50 -19.04 -22.98
CA ALA A 19 7.53 -18.13 -23.56
C ALA A 19 6.34 -18.92 -24.12
N HIS A 20 5.15 -18.33 -24.06
CA HIS A 20 3.93 -18.91 -24.59
C HIS A 20 3.29 -17.97 -25.60
N GLY A 21 3.25 -18.38 -26.87
CA GLY A 21 2.64 -17.60 -27.94
C GLY A 21 1.36 -18.26 -28.46
N LEU A 22 0.32 -17.45 -28.72
CA LEU A 22 -0.87 -17.88 -29.44
C LEU A 22 -0.46 -18.39 -30.84
N GLY A 23 -0.60 -19.69 -31.08
CA GLY A 23 -0.22 -20.36 -32.33
C GLY A 23 1.18 -20.98 -32.35
N TYR A 24 2.09 -20.55 -31.49
CA TYR A 24 3.48 -21.06 -31.40
C TYR A 24 3.67 -22.08 -30.28
N GLY A 25 2.76 -22.12 -29.31
CA GLY A 25 2.83 -23.05 -28.19
C GLY A 25 3.88 -22.65 -27.15
N CYS A 26 4.41 -23.65 -26.43
CA CYS A 26 5.41 -23.45 -25.38
C CYS A 26 6.83 -23.53 -25.95
N MET A 27 7.62 -22.48 -25.75
CA MET A 27 9.04 -22.43 -26.10
C MET A 27 9.87 -22.39 -24.82
N ILE A 28 10.90 -23.24 -24.75
CA ILE A 28 11.77 -23.41 -23.58
C ILE A 28 13.22 -23.29 -24.03
N TRP A 29 14.01 -22.50 -23.30
CA TRP A 29 15.44 -22.30 -23.53
C TRP A 29 16.25 -22.89 -22.37
N ASN A 30 17.22 -23.73 -22.70
CA ASN A 30 18.12 -24.39 -21.73
C ASN A 30 19.56 -23.87 -21.76
N GLY A 31 19.86 -22.91 -22.64
CA GLY A 31 21.18 -22.31 -22.83
C GLY A 31 21.04 -20.83 -23.12
N SER A 32 22.16 -20.13 -23.28
CA SER A 32 22.20 -18.66 -23.36
C SER A 32 21.20 -18.06 -24.35
N LEU A 33 20.48 -17.04 -23.88
CA LEU A 33 19.67 -16.18 -24.75
C LEU A 33 20.60 -15.21 -25.45
N VAL A 34 20.80 -15.41 -26.75
CA VAL A 34 21.53 -14.50 -27.63
C VAL A 34 20.55 -13.85 -28.60
N ASP A 35 20.86 -12.64 -29.06
CA ASP A 35 20.09 -11.90 -30.07
C ASP A 35 18.62 -11.58 -29.67
N SER A 36 18.31 -11.51 -28.37
CA SER A 36 17.00 -11.08 -27.88
C SER A 36 16.80 -9.57 -28.08
N GLN A 37 15.72 -9.17 -28.74
CA GLN A 37 15.37 -7.77 -28.97
C GLN A 37 14.00 -7.46 -28.36
N GLU A 38 13.90 -6.31 -27.69
CA GLU A 38 12.63 -5.81 -27.17
C GLU A 38 11.85 -5.15 -28.29
N LEU A 39 10.78 -5.81 -28.75
CA LEU A 39 9.86 -5.25 -29.73
C LEU A 39 8.64 -4.69 -29.01
N SER A 40 8.41 -3.38 -29.15
CA SER A 40 7.27 -2.67 -28.55
C SER A 40 5.90 -3.19 -29.01
N ALA A 41 5.86 -3.96 -30.10
CA ALA A 41 4.65 -4.53 -30.69
C ALA A 41 4.51 -6.06 -30.48
N SER A 42 5.43 -6.68 -29.73
CA SER A 42 5.37 -8.12 -29.44
C SER A 42 4.22 -8.44 -28.47
N LYS A 43 3.42 -9.45 -28.81
CA LYS A 43 2.40 -10.04 -27.92
C LYS A 43 2.91 -11.31 -27.22
N MET A 44 4.21 -11.53 -27.21
CA MET A 44 4.82 -12.72 -26.65
C MET A 44 5.73 -12.33 -25.50
N ASP A 45 5.27 -12.62 -24.29
CA ASP A 45 6.04 -12.38 -23.08
C ASP A 45 7.06 -13.50 -22.88
N LEU A 46 8.31 -13.09 -22.63
CA LEU A 46 9.43 -13.97 -22.35
C LEU A 46 9.70 -13.96 -20.85
N HIS A 47 9.51 -15.11 -20.20
CA HIS A 47 9.80 -15.30 -18.78
C HIS A 47 11.21 -15.86 -18.60
N VAL A 48 12.11 -15.09 -18.00
CA VAL A 48 13.48 -15.51 -17.67
C VAL A 48 13.53 -16.04 -16.24
N ARG A 49 14.22 -17.15 -16.03
CA ARG A 49 14.46 -17.73 -14.70
C ARG A 49 15.67 -17.07 -14.08
N LEU A 50 15.45 -16.35 -12.99
CA LEU A 50 16.52 -15.73 -12.20
C LEU A 50 16.72 -16.47 -10.88
N ALA A 51 17.93 -16.42 -10.34
CA ALA A 51 18.18 -16.85 -8.97
C ALA A 51 17.48 -15.90 -7.99
N HIS A 52 17.03 -16.43 -6.85
CA HIS A 52 16.35 -15.61 -5.83
C HIS A 52 17.21 -14.43 -5.35
N SER A 53 18.53 -14.60 -5.30
CA SER A 53 19.50 -13.54 -4.95
C SER A 53 19.59 -12.42 -5.99
N GLU A 54 19.23 -12.67 -7.25
CA GLU A 54 19.21 -11.66 -8.32
C GLU A 54 17.90 -10.91 -8.40
N PHE A 55 16.87 -11.41 -7.71
CA PHE A 55 15.64 -10.67 -7.52
C PHE A 55 15.92 -9.51 -6.58
N LYS A 56 16.46 -8.42 -7.13
CA LYS A 56 16.62 -7.15 -6.43
C LYS A 56 15.22 -6.59 -6.23
N THR A 57 14.54 -7.07 -5.19
CA THR A 57 13.39 -6.36 -4.67
C THR A 57 13.91 -4.95 -4.37
N PRO A 58 13.28 -3.88 -4.88
CA PRO A 58 13.59 -2.57 -4.35
C PRO A 58 13.35 -2.70 -2.84
N ASP A 59 14.33 -2.33 -2.02
CA ASP A 59 14.18 -2.34 -0.57
C ASP A 59 13.02 -1.41 -0.23
N ARG A 60 11.80 -1.95 -0.18
CA ARG A 60 10.59 -1.24 0.20
C ARG A 60 10.51 -1.11 1.71
N VAL A 61 11.39 -1.79 2.44
CA VAL A 61 11.53 -1.75 3.90
C VAL A 61 11.66 -0.29 4.41
N PRO A 62 12.59 0.55 3.93
CA PRO A 62 12.66 1.95 4.34
C PRO A 62 11.39 2.77 4.01
N VAL A 63 10.73 2.49 2.89
CA VAL A 63 9.48 3.17 2.50
C VAL A 63 8.32 2.75 3.42
N ILE A 64 8.21 1.47 3.75
CA ILE A 64 7.18 0.92 4.64
C ILE A 64 7.37 1.44 6.07
N ILE A 65 8.61 1.48 6.57
CA ILE A 65 8.91 2.00 7.91
C ILE A 65 8.61 3.50 7.98
N GLY A 66 9.07 4.28 6.99
CA GLY A 66 8.85 5.73 6.97
C GLY A 66 7.36 6.10 6.89
N THR A 67 6.58 5.40 6.06
CA THR A 67 5.14 5.66 5.91
C THR A 67 4.34 5.25 7.13
N SER A 68 4.67 4.13 7.78
CA SER A 68 4.01 3.67 9.02
C SER A 68 4.19 4.68 10.17
N LEU A 69 5.41 5.19 10.36
CA LEU A 69 5.71 6.15 11.43
C LEU A 69 5.01 7.49 11.20
N ALA A 70 5.08 8.03 9.98
CA ALA A 70 4.42 9.29 9.62
C ALA A 70 2.89 9.19 9.76
N GLY A 71 2.30 8.07 9.30
CA GLY A 71 0.87 7.82 9.42
C GLY A 71 0.40 7.74 10.88
N GLY A 72 1.14 7.03 11.73
CA GLY A 72 0.83 6.92 13.16
C GLY A 72 0.81 8.28 13.87
N ILE A 73 1.83 9.12 13.64
CA ILE A 73 1.92 10.47 14.22
C ILE A 73 0.74 11.34 13.78
N PHE A 74 0.36 11.29 12.50
CA PHE A 74 -0.74 12.07 11.96
C PHE A 74 -2.09 11.70 12.60
N ILE A 75 -2.36 10.40 12.76
CA ILE A 75 -3.59 9.91 13.40
C ILE A 75 -3.68 10.38 14.85
N VAL A 76 -2.59 10.22 15.63
CA VAL A 76 -2.57 10.63 17.04
C VAL A 76 -2.78 12.15 17.17
N ALA A 77 -2.13 12.94 16.32
CA ALA A 77 -2.29 14.39 16.32
C ALA A 77 -3.74 14.79 15.97
N ALA A 78 -4.34 14.18 14.94
CA ALA A 78 -5.73 14.43 14.56
C ALA A 78 -6.70 14.08 15.69
N CYS A 79 -6.57 12.91 16.30
CA CYS A 79 -7.38 12.48 17.44
C CYS A 79 -7.26 13.46 18.62
N ALA A 80 -6.04 13.90 18.96
CA ALA A 80 -5.81 14.85 20.04
C ALA A 80 -6.46 16.22 19.77
N LEU A 81 -6.37 16.73 18.53
CA LEU A 81 -6.99 17.99 18.13
C LEU A 81 -8.52 17.92 18.17
N LEU A 82 -9.10 16.82 17.69
CA LEU A 82 -10.55 16.60 17.75
C LEU A 82 -11.03 16.53 19.20
N ALA A 83 -10.36 15.74 20.05
CA ALA A 83 -10.69 15.64 21.47
C ALA A 83 -10.64 17.01 22.16
N ARG A 84 -9.59 17.81 21.91
CA ARG A 84 -9.48 19.18 22.44
C ARG A 84 -10.62 20.08 21.97
N ARG A 85 -11.01 20.02 20.68
CA ARG A 85 -12.14 20.81 20.16
C ARG A 85 -13.46 20.40 20.79
N PHE A 86 -13.72 19.10 20.96
CA PHE A 86 -14.92 18.61 21.63
C PHE A 86 -14.99 19.06 23.09
N VAL A 87 -13.89 18.95 23.84
CA VAL A 87 -13.83 19.40 25.23
C VAL A 87 -14.04 20.92 25.33
N LYS A 88 -13.39 21.71 24.47
CA LYS A 88 -13.57 23.18 24.47
C LYS A 88 -15.01 23.58 24.13
N LYS A 89 -15.64 22.92 23.15
CA LYS A 89 -17.05 23.15 22.78
C LYS A 89 -18.00 22.82 23.94
N ARG A 90 -17.82 21.65 24.59
CA ARG A 90 -18.59 21.25 25.77
C ARG A 90 -18.44 22.23 26.94
N ARG A 91 -17.23 22.74 27.18
CA ARG A 91 -16.96 23.74 28.23
C ARG A 91 -17.64 25.08 27.95
N ALA A 92 -17.65 25.54 26.69
CA ALA A 92 -18.34 26.77 26.31
C ALA A 92 -19.86 26.66 26.51
N THR A 93 -20.47 25.53 26.10
CA THR A 93 -21.90 25.29 26.31
C THR A 93 -22.26 25.20 27.80
N LYS A 94 -21.50 24.46 28.61
CA LYS A 94 -21.74 24.39 30.06
C LYS A 94 -21.61 25.75 30.75
N LYS A 95 -20.60 26.55 30.38
CA LYS A 95 -20.40 27.88 30.98
C LYS A 95 -21.54 28.84 30.66
N GLY A 96 -22.17 28.73 29.48
CA GLY A 96 -23.38 29.48 29.14
C GLY A 96 -24.58 29.07 30.00
N THR A 97 -24.82 27.75 30.15
CA THR A 97 -25.93 27.24 30.97
C THR A 97 -25.78 27.60 32.46
N ASP A 98 -24.57 27.50 33.03
CA ASP A 98 -24.31 27.92 34.42
C ASP A 98 -24.53 29.43 34.59
N ALA A 99 -24.09 30.26 33.64
CA ALA A 99 -24.26 31.70 33.70
C ALA A 99 -25.75 32.09 33.61
N GLU A 100 -26.53 31.44 32.73
CA GLU A 100 -27.96 31.66 32.58
C GLU A 100 -28.72 31.26 33.86
N GLN A 101 -28.38 30.12 34.47
CA GLN A 101 -29.01 29.68 35.71
C GLN A 101 -28.69 30.58 36.91
N ILE A 102 -27.47 31.11 36.99
CA ILE A 102 -27.09 32.08 38.03
C ILE A 102 -27.87 33.39 37.84
N PHE A 103 -28.02 33.86 36.59
CA PHE A 103 -28.76 35.09 36.29
C PHE A 103 -30.24 34.99 36.69
N GLU A 104 -30.93 33.89 36.32
CA GLU A 104 -32.31 33.60 36.74
C GLU A 104 -32.50 33.62 38.27
N ARG A 105 -31.54 33.06 39.04
CA ARG A 105 -31.59 33.08 40.51
C ARG A 105 -31.44 34.47 41.10
N VAL A 106 -30.64 35.34 40.47
CA VAL A 106 -30.46 36.73 40.93
C VAL A 106 -31.72 37.54 40.66
N GLU A 107 -32.37 37.33 39.52
CA GLU A 107 -33.63 38.00 39.17
C GLU A 107 -34.77 37.59 40.12
N ALA A 108 -34.87 36.30 40.47
CA ALA A 108 -35.85 35.80 41.44
C ALA A 108 -35.65 36.32 42.89
N LEU A 109 -34.45 36.80 43.26
CA LEU A 109 -34.18 37.39 44.57
C LEU A 109 -34.42 38.91 44.59
N ALA A 110 -34.57 39.54 43.43
CA ALA A 110 -34.71 40.99 43.27
C ALA A 110 -36.18 41.46 43.13
N GLY A 111 -37.13 40.53 42.99
CA GLY A 111 -38.58 40.77 43.01
C GLY A 111 -39.21 40.31 44.32
#